data_AF-X1FUB4-F1
#
_entry.id   AF-X1FUB4-F1
#
_cell.length_a   1.000
_cell.length_b   1.000
_cell.length_c   1.000
_cell.angle_alpha   90.00
_cell.angle_beta   90.00
_cell.angle_gamma   90.00
#
_symmetry.space_group_name_H-M   'P 1'
#
loop_
_entity.id
_entity.type
_entity.pdbx_description
1 polymer ?
#
loop_
_entity_poly.entity_id
_entity_poly.type
_entity_poly.pdbx_seq_one_letter_code
_entity_poly.pdbx_strand_id
1 'polypeptide(L)' 'MPGDLVSTLADLKEQEAIEIAQNRLGAGDEPLSILNDARRGMEIVGDRFARGEYFIP' A
#
# COMPACT_ATOMS: atom_id res chain seq x y z
N MET A 1 6.37 14.02 -3.23
CA MET A 1 6.41 13.03 -4.32
C MET A 1 5.15 12.20 -4.21
N PRO A 2 4.50 11.78 -5.31
CA PRO A 2 3.31 10.92 -5.24
C PRO A 2 3.65 9.75 -4.31
N GLY A 3 2.82 9.51 -3.30
CA GLY A 3 3.14 8.61 -2.19
C GLY A 3 3.58 7.25 -2.67
N ASP A 4 4.62 6.71 -2.05
CA ASP A 4 5.03 5.32 -2.26
C ASP A 4 3.85 4.38 -1.92
N LEU A 5 3.68 3.31 -2.70
CA LEU A 5 2.60 2.31 -2.55
C LEU A 5 2.41 1.85 -1.09
N VAL A 6 3.51 1.71 -0.33
CA VAL A 6 3.52 1.39 1.10
C VAL A 6 2.74 2.43 1.91
N SER A 7 3.04 3.71 1.74
CA SER A 7 2.40 4.82 2.47
C SER A 7 0.91 4.94 2.15
N THR A 8 0.57 4.83 0.87
CA THR A 8 -0.81 4.95 0.39
C THR A 8 -1.69 3.81 0.93
N LEU A 9 -1.15 2.58 0.99
CA LEU A 9 -1.82 1.45 1.63
C LEU A 9 -1.90 1.60 3.16
N ALA A 10 -0.82 2.04 3.79
CA ALA A 10 -0.79 2.28 5.23
C ALA A 10 -1.83 3.31 5.67
N ASP A 11 -2.12 4.30 4.82
CA ASP A 11 -3.12 5.33 5.06
C ASP A 11 -4.53 4.95 4.56
N LEU A 12 -4.74 3.68 4.17
CA LEU A 12 -6.02 3.13 3.70
C LEU A 12 -6.61 3.87 2.48
N LYS A 13 -5.76 4.45 1.63
CA LYS A 13 -6.16 5.10 0.38
C LYS A 13 -6.23 4.08 -0.75
N GLU A 14 -7.23 3.20 -0.68
CA GLU A 14 -7.37 2.04 -1.59
C GLU A 14 -7.28 2.42 -3.08
N GLN A 15 -8.06 3.42 -3.50
CA GLN A 15 -8.11 3.83 -4.91
C GLN A 15 -6.76 4.35 -5.41
N GLU A 16 -6.07 5.19 -4.63
CA GLU A 16 -4.73 5.68 -4.98
C GLU A 16 -3.71 4.52 -5.01
N ALA A 17 -3.80 3.55 -4.11
CA ALA A 17 -2.91 2.40 -4.07
C ALA A 17 -3.07 1.51 -5.31
N ILE A 18 -4.31 1.28 -5.76
CA ILE A 18 -4.61 0.53 -6.98
C ILE A 18 -4.03 1.24 -8.20
N GLU A 19 -4.22 2.56 -8.31
CA GLU A 19 -3.68 3.36 -9.42
C GLU A 19 -2.15 3.32 -9.45
N ILE A 20 -1.49 3.42 -8.30
CA ILE A 20 -0.02 3.31 -8.21
C ILE A 20 0.44 1.92 -8.66
N ALA A 21 -0.20 0.85 -8.20
CA ALA A 21 0.17 -0.51 -8.59
C ALA A 21 -0.01 -0.76 -10.09
N GLN A 22 -1.11 -0.29 -10.68
CA GLN A 22 -1.35 -0.37 -12.12
C GLN A 22 -0.34 0.43 -12.93
N ASN A 23 -0.02 1.65 -12.51
CA ASN A 23 0.99 2.48 -13.17
C ASN A 23 2.38 1.84 -13.15
N ARG A 24 2.77 1.23 -12.03
CA ARG A 24 4.04 0.50 -11.91
C ARG A 24 4.09 -0.73 -12.81
N LEU A 25 3.02 -1.53 -12.82
CA LEU A 25 2.91 -2.65 -13.75
C LEU A 25 3.01 -2.20 -15.21
N GLY A 26 2.33 -1.10 -15.57
CA GLY A 26 2.39 -0.51 -16.91
C GLY A 26 3.76 0.07 -17.29
N ALA A 27 4.53 0.50 -16.29
CA ALA A 27 5.91 0.99 -16.47
C ALA A 27 6.96 -0.13 -16.57
N GLY A 28 6.56 -1.39 -16.36
CA GLY A 28 7.46 -2.55 -16.43
C GLY A 28 8.22 -2.84 -15.13
N ASP A 29 7.76 -2.29 -14.00
CA ASP A 29 8.28 -2.69 -12.69
C ASP A 29 8.05 -4.20 -12.45
N GLU A 30 8.97 -4.80 -11.69
CA GLU A 30 8.91 -6.22 -11.39
C GLU A 30 7.69 -6.53 -10.50
N PRO A 31 6.79 -7.45 -10.88
CA PRO A 31 5.54 -7.69 -10.14
C PRO A 31 5.72 -8.10 -8.67
N LEU A 32 6.75 -8.89 -8.33
CA LEU A 32 7.04 -9.25 -6.94
C LEU A 32 7.47 -8.03 -6.12
N SER A 33 8.18 -7.06 -6.70
CA SER A 33 8.56 -5.82 -6.04
C SER A 33 7.33 -5.01 -5.64
N ILE A 34 6.34 -4.91 -6.52
CA ILE A 34 5.06 -4.24 -6.28
C ILE A 34 4.29 -4.97 -5.16
N LEU A 35 4.23 -6.30 -5.23
CA LEU A 35 3.61 -7.12 -4.19
C LEU A 35 4.30 -6.97 -2.84
N ASN A 36 5.63 -6.88 -2.83
CA ASN A 36 6.41 -6.70 -1.61
C ASN A 36 6.19 -5.33 -0.95
N ASP A 37 6.00 -4.28 -1.75
CA ASP A 37 5.60 -2.96 -1.25
C ASP A 37 4.17 -3.01 -0.71
N ALA A 38 3.25 -3.70 -1.41
CA ALA A 38 1.89 -3.87 -0.95
C ALA A 38 1.79 -4.59 0.41
N ARG A 39 2.58 -5.66 0.58
CA ARG A 39 2.68 -6.40 1.85
C ARG A 39 3.17 -5.50 2.99
N ARG A 40 4.20 -4.68 2.74
CA ARG A 40 4.73 -3.73 3.73
C ARG A 40 3.69 -2.69 4.15
N GLY A 41 2.89 -2.18 3.21
CA GLY A 41 1.78 -1.29 3.54
C GLY A 41 0.77 -1.96 4.49
N MET A 42 0.41 -3.21 4.20
CA MET A 42 -0.52 -3.97 5.04
C MET A 42 0.02 -4.33 6.42
N GLU A 43 1.33 -4.55 6.57
CA GLU A 43 1.97 -4.73 7.88
C GLU A 43 1.77 -3.50 8.76
N ILE A 44 1.94 -2.30 8.19
CA ILE A 44 1.72 -1.04 8.91
C ILE A 44 0.25 -0.89 9.32
N VAL A 45 -0.69 -1.26 8.44
CA VAL A 45 -2.12 -1.28 8.78
C VAL A 45 -2.38 -2.21 9.97
N GLY A 46 -1.80 -3.42 9.96
CA GLY A 46 -1.91 -4.38 11.05
C GLY A 46 -1.36 -3.85 12.37
N ASP A 47 -0.19 -3.19 12.34
CA ASP A 47 0.40 -2.55 13.51
C ASP A 47 -0.47 -1.42 14.06
N ARG A 48 -1.00 -0.55 13.19
CA ARG A 48 -1.90 0.55 13.57
C ARG A 48 -3.22 0.00 14.14
N PHE A 49 -3.76 -1.06 13.55
CA PHE A 49 -4.93 -1.76 14.06
C PHE A 49 -4.67 -2.37 15.45
N ALA A 50 -3.53 -3.04 15.64
CA ALA A 50 -3.13 -3.61 16.92
C ALA A 50 -2.93 -2.55 18.02
N ARG A 51 -2.52 -1.34 17.65
CA ARG A 51 -2.43 -0.18 18.57
C ARG A 51 -3.76 0.53 18.82
N GLY A 52 -4.84 0.13 18.14
CA GLY A 52 -6.16 0.77 18.23
C GLY A 52 -6.23 2.14 17.54
N GLU A 53 -5.26 2.45 16.66
CA GLU A 53 -5.21 3.69 15.87
C GLU A 53 -6.11 3.62 14.64
N TYR A 54 -6.38 2.41 14.14
CA TYR A 54 -7.34 2.15 13.09
C TYR A 54 -8.37 1.11 13.50
N PHE A 55 -9.60 1.35 13.05
CA PHE A 55 -10.70 0.39 13.09
C PHE A 55 -11.07 0.10 11.65
N ILE A 56 -10.80 -1.12 11.19
CA ILE A 56 -11.37 -1.63 9.94
C ILE A 56 -12.84 -1.97 10.29
N PRO A 57 -13.83 -1.30 9.66
CA PRO A 57 -15.24 -1.59 9.91
C PRO A 57 -15.65 -2.98 9.43
#